data_AF-A0A816YPB9-F1
#
_entry.id   AF-A0A816YPB9-F1
#
_cell.length_a   1.000
_cell.length_b   1.000
_cell.length_c   1.000
_cell.angle_alpha   90.00
_cell.angle_beta   90.00
_cell.angle_gamma   90.00
#
_symmetry.space_group_name_H-M   'P 1'
#
loop_
_entity.id
_entity.type
_entity.pdbx_description
1 polymer ?
#
loop_
_entity_poly.entity_id
_entity_poly.type
_entity_poly.pdbx_seq_one_letter_code
_entity_poly.pdbx_strand_id
1 'polypeptide(L)'
;MGRILFNYLAEKYPTKYQVFGIDQHLNISTRYQSINIDNIKIKSISSISTDKFFQCDVTDRTKLHKIIQEQKIEIIIHLAALLANYADIDKISHVNIDEPKNIFEARTMLVNTLFFLN
;
A
#
# COMPACT_ATOMS: atom_id res chain seq x y z
N MET A 1 -8.96 3.01 3.36
CA MET A 1 -8.30 4.30 3.70
C MET A 1 -7.10 4.62 2.83
N GLY A 2 -6.24 3.65 2.48
CA GLY A 2 -5.05 3.88 1.65
C GLY A 2 -5.30 4.63 0.34
N ARG A 3 -6.38 4.31 -0.39
CA ARG A 3 -6.73 5.02 -1.65
C ARG A 3 -7.07 6.50 -1.45
N ILE A 4 -7.67 6.87 -0.30
CA ILE A 4 -7.99 8.28 0.00
C ILE A 4 -6.69 9.08 0.17
N LEU A 5 -5.77 8.56 0.99
CA LEU A 5 -4.49 9.23 1.22
C LEU A 5 -3.67 9.31 -0.07
N PHE A 6 -3.62 8.21 -0.84
CA PHE A 6 -2.97 8.19 -2.15
C PHE A 6 -3.49 9.32 -3.06
N ASN A 7 -4.81 9.42 -3.22
CA ASN A 7 -5.43 10.46 -4.06
C ASN A 7 -5.12 11.86 -3.53
N TYR A 8 -5.26 12.07 -2.22
CA TYR A 8 -4.99 13.37 -1.61
C TYR A 8 -3.55 13.81 -1.82
N LEU A 9 -2.57 12.94 -1.58
CA LEU A 9 -1.16 13.28 -1.77
C LEU A 9 -0.82 13.53 -3.24
N ALA A 10 -1.36 12.71 -4.15
CA ALA A 10 -1.14 12.85 -5.58
C ALA A 10 -1.73 14.15 -6.15
N GLU A 11 -2.91 14.58 -5.66
CA GLU A 11 -3.57 15.81 -6.11
C GLU A 11 -3.00 17.06 -5.46
N LYS A 12 -2.73 17.02 -4.14
CA LYS A 12 -2.29 18.18 -3.36
C LYS A 12 -0.83 18.53 -3.63
N TYR A 13 0.01 17.55 -3.92
CA TYR A 13 1.47 17.71 -3.98
C TYR A 13 2.12 17.03 -5.21
N PRO A 14 1.60 17.21 -6.45
CA PRO A 14 2.01 16.44 -7.63
C PRO A 14 3.46 16.66 -8.05
N THR A 15 4.04 17.82 -7.72
CA THR A 15 5.44 18.16 -8.07
C THR A 15 6.41 17.86 -6.93
N LYS A 16 5.92 17.60 -5.72
CA LYS A 16 6.74 17.38 -4.53
C LYS A 16 6.92 15.89 -4.23
N TYR A 17 5.88 15.10 -4.47
CA TYR A 17 5.90 13.67 -4.19
C TYR A 17 5.47 12.86 -5.41
N GLN A 18 6.24 11.84 -5.74
CA GLN A 18 5.77 10.77 -6.60
C GLN A 18 5.10 9.72 -5.71
N VAL A 19 3.78 9.68 -5.77
CA VAL A 19 2.96 8.82 -4.91
C VAL A 19 2.63 7.52 -5.65
N PHE A 20 2.82 6.39 -4.98
CA PHE A 20 2.45 5.06 -5.47
C PHE A 20 1.50 4.39 -4.47
N GLY A 21 0.53 3.64 -4.98
CA GLY A 21 -0.40 2.88 -4.16
C GLY A 21 -0.16 1.39 -4.29
N ILE A 22 -0.35 0.65 -3.19
CA ILE A 22 -0.28 -0.81 -3.17
C ILE A 22 -1.54 -1.32 -2.48
N ASP A 23 -2.18 -2.33 -3.07
CA ASP A 23 -3.33 -3.05 -2.50
C ASP A 23 -3.30 -4.50 -2.97
N GLN A 24 -3.71 -5.44 -2.12
CA GLN A 24 -3.87 -6.84 -2.50
C GLN A 24 -5.02 -7.02 -3.49
N HIS A 25 -6.06 -6.18 -3.36
CA HIS A 25 -7.28 -6.30 -4.14
C HIS A 25 -7.51 -5.05 -5.00
N LEU A 26 -7.44 -5.22 -6.32
CA LEU A 26 -7.85 -4.19 -7.26
C LEU A 26 -9.31 -3.80 -6.99
N ASN A 27 -9.56 -2.52 -6.76
CA ASN A 27 -10.89 -1.91 -6.62
C ASN A 27 -11.70 -2.22 -5.34
N ILE A 28 -11.09 -2.72 -4.25
CA ILE A 28 -11.82 -2.93 -2.98
C ILE A 28 -11.76 -1.72 -2.05
N SER A 29 -10.66 -0.96 -2.00
CA SER A 29 -10.61 0.26 -1.16
C SER A 29 -11.65 1.32 -1.54
N THR A 30 -12.25 1.25 -2.73
CA THR A 30 -13.38 2.10 -3.15
C THR A 30 -14.72 1.62 -2.57
N ARG A 31 -14.91 0.31 -2.32
CA ARG A 31 -16.16 -0.24 -1.74
C ARG A 31 -16.37 0.12 -0.27
N TYR A 32 -15.28 0.32 0.49
CA TYR A 32 -15.39 0.73 1.90
C TYR A 32 -15.68 2.22 2.09
N GLN A 33 -15.56 3.05 1.05
CA GLN A 33 -15.97 4.47 1.12
C GLN A 33 -17.49 4.64 1.14
N SER A 34 -18.25 3.69 0.58
CA SER A 34 -19.70 3.84 0.41
C SER A 34 -20.55 3.38 1.59
N ILE A 35 -19.96 2.82 2.66
CA ILE A 35 -20.73 2.21 3.76
C ILE A 35 -20.89 3.14 4.98
N ASN A 36 -20.16 4.27 5.09
CA ASN A 36 -20.31 5.14 6.27
C ASN A 36 -19.87 6.61 6.05
N ILE A 37 -20.13 7.16 4.88
CA ILE A 37 -19.75 8.55 4.54
C ILE A 37 -20.95 9.28 3.95
N ASP A 38 -22.08 9.30 4.67
CA ASP A 38 -23.26 10.06 4.25
C ASP A 38 -23.05 11.59 4.34
N ASN A 39 -21.92 12.06 4.89
CA ASN A 39 -21.65 13.48 5.12
C ASN A 39 -20.39 14.05 4.47
N ILE A 40 -19.58 13.26 3.76
CA ILE A 40 -18.44 13.80 2.99
C ILE A 40 -18.80 13.71 1.52
N LYS A 41 -19.14 14.85 0.92
CA LYS A 41 -19.17 15.01 -0.54
C LYS A 41 -17.75 14.83 -1.07
N ILE A 42 -17.31 13.57 -1.22
CA ILE A 42 -16.12 13.23 -1.98
C ILE A 42 -16.48 13.62 -3.42
N LYS A 43 -15.99 14.77 -3.88
CA LYS A 43 -16.01 15.12 -5.31
C LYS A 43 -15.59 13.88 -6.06
N SER A 44 -16.43 13.41 -6.98
CA SER A 44 -16.16 12.22 -7.80
C SER A 44 -14.70 12.24 -8.21
N ILE A 45 -13.93 11.28 -7.71
CA ILE A 45 -12.48 11.22 -7.94
C ILE A 45 -12.30 11.04 -9.45
N SER A 46 -12.11 12.14 -10.15
CA SER A 46 -11.95 12.20 -11.59
C SER A 46 -10.66 11.49 -11.95
N SER A 47 -10.77 10.39 -12.71
CA SER A 47 -9.74 9.83 -13.58
C SER A 47 -8.29 9.86 -13.08
N ILE A 48 -8.04 9.56 -11.79
CA ILE A 48 -6.67 9.40 -11.32
C ILE A 48 -6.12 8.12 -11.95
N SER A 49 -5.12 8.29 -12.81
CA SER A 49 -4.41 7.23 -13.51
C SER A 49 -4.10 6.09 -12.54
N THR A 50 -4.56 4.89 -12.89
CA THR A 50 -4.30 3.64 -12.17
C THR A 50 -2.86 3.17 -12.34
N ASP A 51 -2.07 3.84 -13.16
CA ASP A 51 -0.76 3.37 -13.61
C ASP A 51 0.28 3.38 -12.49
N LYS A 52 0.03 4.14 -11.41
CA LYS A 52 0.85 4.18 -10.19
C LYS A 52 0.28 3.36 -9.04
N PHE A 53 -0.65 2.45 -9.34
CA PHE A 53 -1.30 1.61 -8.35
C PHE A 53 -1.01 0.13 -8.63
N PHE A 54 -0.24 -0.50 -7.76
CA PHE A 54 0.20 -1.88 -7.92
C PHE A 54 -0.70 -2.83 -7.15
N GLN A 55 -1.10 -3.92 -7.81
CA GLN A 55 -1.68 -5.05 -7.10
C GLN A 55 -0.57 -5.90 -6.48
N CYS A 56 -0.42 -5.88 -5.16
CA CYS A 56 0.57 -6.67 -4.45
C CYS A 56 -0.01 -7.11 -3.11
N ASP A 57 0.10 -8.40 -2.84
CA ASP A 57 0.02 -8.92 -1.49
C ASP A 57 1.32 -8.55 -0.77
N VAL A 58 1.23 -7.91 0.39
CA VAL A 58 2.41 -7.46 1.15
C VAL A 58 3.16 -8.63 1.80
N THR A 59 2.56 -9.82 1.86
CA THR A 59 3.25 -11.06 2.24
C THR A 59 4.18 -11.58 1.14
N ASP A 60 3.97 -11.19 -0.13
CA ASP A 60 4.89 -11.45 -1.24
C ASP A 60 6.07 -10.47 -1.19
N ARG A 61 7.02 -10.77 -0.30
CA ARG A 61 8.20 -9.94 -0.03
C ARG A 61 9.05 -9.72 -1.29
N THR A 62 9.14 -10.69 -2.19
CA THR A 62 9.92 -10.56 -3.42
C THR A 62 9.30 -9.56 -4.37
N LYS A 63 7.99 -9.66 -4.60
CA LYS A 63 7.26 -8.70 -5.44
C LYS A 63 7.25 -7.30 -4.83
N LEU A 64 7.05 -7.21 -3.52
CA LEU A 64 7.10 -5.94 -2.79
C LEU A 64 8.48 -5.29 -2.87
N HIS A 65 9.55 -6.07 -2.67
CA HIS A 65 10.93 -5.61 -2.82
C HIS A 65 11.19 -5.06 -4.22
N LYS A 66 10.75 -5.79 -5.26
CA LYS A 66 10.88 -5.36 -6.66
C LYS A 66 10.21 -4.01 -6.90
N ILE A 67 8.98 -3.82 -6.44
CA ILE A 67 8.26 -2.54 -6.56
C ILE A 67 9.02 -1.41 -5.84
N ILE A 68 9.47 -1.67 -4.60
CA ILE A 68 10.21 -0.69 -3.80
C ILE A 68 11.50 -0.24 -4.51
N GLN A 69 12.22 -1.16 -5.13
CA GLN A 69 13.47 -0.89 -5.86
C GLN A 69 13.23 -0.17 -7.18
N GLU A 70 12.35 -0.71 -8.04
CA GLU A 70 12.09 -0.16 -9.37
C GLU A 70 11.53 1.26 -9.31
N GLN A 71 10.64 1.52 -8.34
CA GLN A 71 10.03 2.84 -8.16
C GLN A 71 10.84 3.76 -7.25
N LYS A 72 11.99 3.31 -6.73
CA LYS A 72 12.87 4.04 -5.82
C LYS A 72 12.11 4.66 -4.63
N ILE A 73 11.23 3.87 -4.01
CA ILE A 73 10.39 4.35 -2.91
C ILE A 73 11.29 4.79 -1.75
N GLU A 74 11.11 5.99 -1.21
CA GLU A 74 11.91 6.47 -0.06
C GLU A 74 11.15 6.38 1.26
N ILE A 75 9.84 6.58 1.20
CA ILE A 75 8.94 6.62 2.35
C ILE A 75 7.81 5.63 2.09
N ILE A 76 7.51 4.80 3.09
CA ILE A 76 6.37 3.89 3.08
C ILE A 76 5.40 4.32 4.19
N ILE A 77 4.14 4.51 3.82
CA ILE A 77 3.05 4.77 4.77
C ILE A 77 2.14 3.54 4.75
N HIS A 78 2.21 2.73 5.81
CA HIS A 78 1.41 1.52 5.94
C HIS A 78 0.11 1.82 6.70
N LEU A 79 -1.02 1.62 6.03
CA LEU A 79 -2.36 1.84 6.57
C LEU A 79 -3.24 0.57 6.55
N ALA A 80 -2.66 -0.58 6.20
CA ALA A 80 -3.39 -1.84 6.26
C ALA A 80 -3.50 -2.27 7.72
N ALA A 81 -4.72 -2.50 8.17
CA ALA A 81 -5.01 -2.94 9.52
C ALA A 81 -6.42 -3.52 9.58
N LEU A 82 -6.58 -4.57 10.39
CA LEU A 82 -7.86 -5.07 10.84
C LEU A 82 -8.16 -4.57 12.24
N LEU A 83 -9.41 -4.17 12.46
CA LEU A 83 -9.92 -3.78 13.76
C LEU A 83 -10.35 -5.03 14.55
N ALA A 84 -10.11 -5.02 15.86
CA ALA A 84 -10.27 -6.20 16.72
C ALA A 84 -11.68 -6.82 16.71
N ASN A 85 -12.68 -6.00 16.40
CA ASN A 85 -14.10 -6.34 16.36
C ASN A 85 -14.56 -6.93 15.01
N TYR A 86 -13.67 -7.10 14.04
CA TYR A 86 -14.01 -7.54 12.67
C TYR A 86 -13.29 -8.81 12.22
N ALA A 87 -12.44 -9.40 13.06
CA ALA A 87 -11.66 -10.59 12.74
C ALA A 87 -11.23 -11.34 14.01
N ASP A 88 -10.86 -12.61 13.86
CA ASP A 88 -10.20 -13.36 14.94
C ASP A 88 -8.77 -12.85 15.20
N ILE A 89 -8.22 -13.24 16.35
CA ILE A 89 -6.90 -12.78 16.83
C ILE A 89 -5.77 -13.17 15.88
N ASP A 90 -5.88 -14.33 15.21
CA ASP A 90 -4.86 -14.83 14.30
C ASP A 90 -4.79 -13.98 13.05
N LYS A 91 -5.94 -13.65 12.47
CA LYS A 91 -6.04 -12.77 11.30
C LYS A 91 -5.65 -11.34 11.62
N ILE A 92 -5.99 -10.83 12.82
CA ILE A 92 -5.52 -9.51 13.28
C ILE A 92 -4.00 -9.51 13.41
N SER A 93 -3.42 -10.54 14.01
CA SER A 93 -1.97 -10.64 14.19
C SER A 93 -1.28 -10.71 12.83
N HIS A 94 -1.81 -11.49 11.90
CA HIS A 94 -1.29 -11.57 10.54
C HIS A 94 -1.25 -10.21 9.84
N VAL A 95 -2.38 -9.49 9.82
CA VAL A 95 -2.45 -8.19 9.14
C VAL A 95 -1.66 -7.10 9.88
N ASN A 96 -1.85 -6.97 11.19
CA ASN A 96 -1.34 -5.82 11.94
C ASN A 96 0.10 -6.00 12.42
N ILE A 97 0.63 -7.22 12.45
CA ILE A 97 1.99 -7.53 12.95
C ILE A 97 2.87 -8.08 11.83
N ASP A 98 2.42 -9.13 11.13
CA ASP A 98 3.26 -9.77 10.10
C ASP A 98 3.42 -8.88 8.86
N GLU A 99 2.38 -8.17 8.41
CA GLU A 99 2.51 -7.30 7.24
C GLU A 99 3.51 -6.14 7.42
N PRO A 100 3.49 -5.35 8.52
CA PRO A 100 4.53 -4.36 8.77
C PRO A 100 5.94 -4.97 8.80
N LYS A 101 6.09 -6.16 9.38
CA LYS A 101 7.37 -6.89 9.39
C LYS A 101 7.80 -7.25 7.96
N ASN A 102 6.90 -7.77 7.13
CA ASN A 102 7.20 -8.11 5.74
C ASN A 102 7.60 -6.88 4.92
N ILE A 103 6.98 -5.73 5.17
CA ILE A 103 7.36 -4.45 4.53
C ILE A 103 8.78 -4.04 4.92
N PHE A 104 9.10 -4.13 6.22
CA PHE A 104 10.44 -3.83 6.71
C PHE A 104 11.47 -4.76 6.07
N GLU A 105 11.22 -6.07 6.09
CA GLU A 105 12.11 -7.07 5.49
C GLU A 105 12.26 -6.88 3.97
N ALA A 106 11.18 -6.63 3.24
CA ALA A 106 11.24 -6.36 1.81
C ALA A 106 12.07 -5.10 1.50
N ARG A 107 12.02 -4.09 2.36
CA ARG A 107 12.87 -2.88 2.21
C ARG A 107 14.34 -3.17 2.52
N THR A 108 14.62 -3.98 3.52
CA THR A 108 15.98 -4.28 3.99
C THR A 108 16.59 -5.51 3.35
N MET A 109 15.91 -6.17 2.42
CA MET A 109 16.45 -7.27 1.62
C MET A 109 17.72 -6.79 0.93
N LEU A 110 18.87 -7.08 1.56
CA LEU A 110 20.18 -6.90 0.96
C LEU A 110 20.25 -7.85 -0.23
N VAL A 111 20.56 -7.29 -1.39
CA VAL A 111 20.86 -8.05 -2.59
C VAL A 111 22.12 -8.89 -2.30
N ASN A 112 21.94 -10.11 -1.79
CA ASN A 112 23.00 -11.13 -1.71
C ASN A 112 23.48 -11.59 -3.10
N THR A 113 22.94 -11.00 -4.18
CA THR A 113 23.21 -11.37 -5.57
C THR A 113 24.51 -10.76 -6.13
N LEU A 114 25.24 -9.93 -5.37
CA LEU A 114 26.55 -9.40 -5.79
C LEU A 114 27.76 -10.23 -5.32
N PHE A 115 27.57 -11.30 -4.54
CA PHE A 115 28.68 -12.14 -4.04
C PHE A 115 28.88 -13.46 -4.79
N PHE A 116 28.07 -13.77 -5.81
CA PHE A 116 28.19 -15.01 -6.60
C PHE A 116 28.64 -14.78 -8.06
N LEU A 117 29.13 -13.59 -8.40
CA LEU A 117 29.58 -13.24 -9.77
C LEU A 117 30.98 -12.63 -9.84
N ASN A 118 31.87 -12.94 -8.88
CA ASN A 118 33.31 -12.68 -9.02
C ASN A 118 34.10 -14.00 -9.03
#